data_AF-A0A7X8BI65-F1
#
_entry.id   AF-A0A7X8BI65-F1
#
_cell.length_a   1.000
_cell.length_b   1.000
_cell.length_c   1.000
_cell.angle_alpha   90.00
_cell.angle_beta   90.00
_cell.angle_gamma   90.00
#
_symmetry.space_group_name_H-M   'P 1'
#
loop_
_entity.id
_entity.type
_entity.pdbx_description
1 polymer ?
#
loop_
_entity_poly.entity_id
_entity_poly.type
_entity_poly.pdbx_seq_one_letter_code
_entity_poly.pdbx_strand_id
1 'polypeptide(L)'
;MRRMCGWMVIGLMVLATALPASAGPLEDWAAAIEARDAGMARAESLRAELLSRARGGAPIDRWRRMARGEGTPGEIAADALVLVEGLFPAGDPSRWEDVKGFWLPADVPLPLAALDAVFYGAIALLEMPDDRAPWLARGLVESLAASDRARTVAFRTAPAEVRAVLEKLTEQAPPPPVGGWPTGRAVGRLPFAHAVSGWITETRATMQDMTFLNASGVPVGGRGGYAWDRERGRLYRVLDGEYRKIWLFYDD
;
A
#
# COMPACT_ATOMS: atom_id res chain seq x y z
N MET A 1 -39.19 -80.13 -30.13
CA MET A 1 -37.74 -80.34 -30.29
C MET A 1 -37.18 -79.25 -31.22
N ARG A 2 -36.01 -78.67 -30.87
CA ARG A 2 -35.15 -77.74 -31.65
C ARG A 2 -35.73 -76.34 -31.93
N ARG A 3 -35.48 -75.36 -31.05
CA ARG A 3 -34.31 -74.44 -30.97
C ARG A 3 -34.25 -73.43 -32.13
N MET A 4 -34.77 -72.24 -31.83
CA MET A 4 -34.73 -71.01 -32.62
C MET A 4 -33.30 -70.46 -32.73
N CYS A 5 -32.95 -70.09 -33.96
CA CYS A 5 -31.88 -69.14 -34.27
C CYS A 5 -32.25 -67.75 -33.75
N GLY A 6 -31.29 -67.08 -33.12
CA GLY A 6 -30.86 -65.80 -33.68
C GLY A 6 -30.69 -64.61 -32.73
N TRP A 7 -29.43 -64.18 -32.65
CA TRP A 7 -28.97 -62.78 -32.64
C TRP A 7 -29.17 -61.93 -31.36
N MET A 8 -28.07 -61.85 -30.59
CA MET A 8 -27.29 -60.63 -30.34
C MET A 8 -28.04 -59.35 -29.94
N VAL A 9 -27.94 -58.93 -28.66
CA VAL A 9 -27.54 -57.56 -28.26
C VAL A 9 -26.94 -57.61 -26.86
N ILE A 10 -25.66 -57.24 -26.76
CA ILE A 10 -24.91 -56.99 -25.54
C ILE A 10 -25.32 -55.60 -25.03
N GLY A 11 -26.03 -55.55 -23.90
CA GLY A 11 -26.37 -54.30 -23.21
C GLY A 11 -25.34 -54.00 -22.13
N LEU A 12 -24.21 -53.40 -22.52
CA LEU A 12 -23.22 -52.85 -21.59
C LEU A 12 -23.76 -51.51 -21.05
N MET A 13 -24.39 -51.51 -19.88
CA MET A 13 -24.66 -50.28 -19.13
C MET A 13 -23.33 -49.72 -18.62
N VAL A 14 -22.74 -48.80 -19.39
CA VAL A 14 -21.71 -47.89 -18.89
C VAL A 14 -22.41 -46.83 -18.07
N LEU A 15 -22.34 -46.96 -16.74
CA LEU A 15 -22.56 -45.87 -15.81
C LEU A 15 -21.47 -44.82 -16.09
N ALA A 16 -21.79 -43.83 -16.93
CA ALA A 16 -20.94 -42.65 -17.11
C ALA A 16 -21.03 -41.81 -15.84
N THR A 17 -20.14 -42.08 -14.89
CA THR A 17 -19.80 -41.12 -13.84
C THR A 17 -19.30 -39.87 -14.54
N ALA A 18 -20.09 -38.80 -14.53
CA ALA A 18 -19.64 -37.47 -14.89
C ALA A 18 -18.55 -37.06 -13.89
N LEU A 19 -17.30 -37.35 -14.25
CA LEU A 19 -16.15 -36.72 -13.63
C LEU A 19 -16.30 -35.22 -13.92
N PRO A 20 -16.27 -34.32 -12.91
CA PRO A 20 -16.19 -32.90 -13.18
C PRO A 20 -14.91 -32.69 -14.01
N ALA A 21 -15.08 -32.12 -15.20
CA ALA A 21 -13.96 -31.65 -15.99
C ALA A 21 -13.18 -30.67 -15.09
N SER A 22 -11.95 -31.04 -14.72
CA SER A 22 -11.07 -30.09 -14.03
C SER A 22 -10.83 -28.95 -15.00
N ALA A 23 -11.20 -27.74 -14.60
CA ALA A 23 -10.93 -26.54 -15.38
C ALA A 23 -9.43 -26.51 -15.76
N GLY A 24 -9.13 -26.23 -17.03
CA GLY A 24 -7.75 -26.10 -17.49
C GLY A 24 -7.11 -24.82 -16.93
N PRO A 25 -5.77 -24.66 -17.04
CA PRO A 25 -5.08 -23.47 -16.55
C PRO A 25 -5.73 -22.16 -17.04
N LEU A 26 -6.12 -22.08 -18.32
CA LEU A 26 -6.75 -20.89 -18.91
C LEU A 26 -8.11 -20.53 -18.28
N GLU A 27 -8.87 -21.52 -17.83
CA GLU A 27 -10.18 -21.32 -17.20
C GLU A 27 -10.02 -20.83 -15.76
N ASP A 28 -9.02 -21.35 -15.03
CA ASP A 28 -8.63 -20.83 -13.71
C ASP A 28 -8.14 -19.37 -13.81
N TRP A 29 -7.43 -19.05 -14.89
CA TRP A 29 -6.99 -17.70 -15.22
C TRP A 29 -8.18 -16.75 -15.46
N ALA A 30 -9.14 -17.16 -16.27
CA ALA A 30 -10.34 -16.36 -16.55
C ALA A 30 -11.17 -16.15 -15.28
N ALA A 31 -11.38 -17.21 -14.48
CA ALA A 31 -12.10 -17.13 -13.22
C ALA A 31 -11.43 -16.18 -12.22
N ALA A 32 -10.10 -16.18 -12.13
CA ALA A 32 -9.36 -15.25 -11.26
C ALA A 32 -9.52 -13.79 -11.70
N ILE A 33 -9.55 -13.51 -13.01
CA ILE A 33 -9.79 -12.16 -13.55
C ILE A 33 -11.24 -11.73 -13.28
N GLU A 34 -12.21 -12.60 -13.53
CA GLU A 34 -13.63 -12.30 -13.27
C GLU A 34 -13.88 -12.03 -11.78
N ALA A 35 -13.30 -12.84 -10.88
CA ALA A 35 -13.39 -12.63 -9.44
C ALA A 35 -12.78 -11.28 -9.02
N ARG A 36 -11.65 -10.91 -9.63
CA ARG A 36 -11.02 -9.60 -9.40
C ARG A 36 -11.93 -8.47 -9.84
N ASP A 37 -12.43 -8.51 -11.06
CA ASP A 37 -13.23 -7.41 -11.61
C ASP A 37 -14.55 -7.24 -10.84
N ALA A 38 -15.18 -8.35 -10.45
CA ALA A 38 -16.37 -8.34 -9.60
C ALA A 38 -16.07 -7.77 -8.19
N GLY A 39 -14.95 -8.18 -7.58
CA GLY A 39 -14.51 -7.68 -6.28
C GLY A 39 -14.22 -6.18 -6.29
N MET A 40 -13.48 -5.71 -7.30
CA MET A 40 -13.16 -4.30 -7.51
C MET A 40 -14.40 -3.44 -7.76
N ALA A 41 -15.37 -3.93 -8.55
CA ALA A 41 -16.62 -3.22 -8.77
C ALA A 41 -17.43 -3.03 -7.48
N ARG A 42 -17.43 -4.04 -6.59
CA ARG A 42 -18.10 -3.94 -5.28
C ARG A 42 -17.34 -3.06 -4.30
N ALA A 43 -16.00 -2.99 -4.39
CA ALA A 43 -15.16 -2.17 -3.52
C ALA A 43 -15.49 -0.68 -3.59
N GLU A 44 -15.88 -0.17 -4.76
CA GLU A 44 -16.26 1.25 -4.93
C GLU A 44 -17.49 1.64 -4.09
N SER A 45 -18.45 0.72 -3.93
CA SER A 45 -19.60 0.97 -3.04
C SER A 45 -19.17 1.14 -1.58
N LEU A 46 -18.24 0.30 -1.12
CA LEU A 46 -17.68 0.39 0.23
C LEU A 46 -16.85 1.67 0.40
N ARG A 47 -16.10 2.07 -0.63
CA ARG A 47 -15.33 3.33 -0.64
C ARG A 47 -16.24 4.52 -0.37
N ALA A 48 -17.36 4.63 -1.11
CA ALA A 48 -18.34 5.70 -0.93
C ALA A 48 -18.98 5.67 0.47
N GLU A 49 -19.34 4.49 0.98
CA GLU A 49 -19.89 4.33 2.34
C GLU A 49 -18.91 4.80 3.41
N LEU A 50 -17.64 4.38 3.34
CA LEU A 50 -16.62 4.75 4.31
C LEU A 50 -16.35 6.26 4.29
N LEU A 51 -16.21 6.85 3.11
CA LEU A 51 -16.03 8.30 2.95
C LEU A 51 -17.21 9.09 3.55
N SER A 52 -18.45 8.61 3.36
CA SER A 52 -19.63 9.26 3.94
C SER A 52 -19.67 9.24 5.48
N ARG A 53 -19.00 8.26 6.10
CA ARG A 53 -18.92 8.07 7.56
C ARG A 53 -17.64 8.64 8.17
N ALA A 54 -16.73 9.18 7.34
CA ALA A 54 -15.45 9.67 7.80
C ALA A 54 -15.63 10.80 8.82
N ARG A 55 -14.97 10.69 9.96
CA ARG A 55 -15.01 11.70 11.02
C ARG A 55 -14.50 13.03 10.48
N GLY A 56 -15.01 14.16 10.95
CA GLY A 56 -14.46 15.48 10.60
C GLY A 56 -13.06 15.72 11.21
N GLY A 57 -12.41 16.81 10.80
CA GLY A 57 -11.16 17.28 11.41
C GLY A 57 -10.05 17.58 10.41
N ALA A 58 -8.98 18.20 10.92
CA ALA A 58 -7.83 18.57 10.10
C ALA A 58 -7.08 17.31 9.59
N PRO A 59 -6.48 17.35 8.38
CA PRO A 59 -5.75 16.21 7.81
C PRO A 59 -4.65 15.65 8.74
N ILE A 60 -3.88 16.51 9.40
CA ILE A 60 -2.80 16.08 10.30
C ILE A 60 -3.34 15.30 11.52
N ASP A 61 -4.49 15.69 12.07
CA ASP A 61 -5.05 15.01 13.24
C ASP A 61 -5.65 13.66 12.85
N ARG A 62 -6.23 13.57 11.65
CA ARG A 62 -6.66 12.33 11.04
C ARG A 62 -5.49 11.35 10.87
N TRP A 63 -4.38 11.82 10.31
CA TRP A 63 -3.16 11.03 10.17
C TRP A 63 -2.62 10.57 11.54
N ARG A 64 -2.59 11.44 12.55
CA ARG A 64 -2.14 11.07 13.91
C ARG A 64 -2.99 9.97 14.53
N ARG A 65 -4.31 10.08 14.45
CA ARG A 65 -5.23 9.05 14.97
C ARG A 65 -5.00 7.72 14.27
N MET A 66 -4.93 7.73 12.95
CA MET A 66 -4.65 6.56 12.13
C MET A 66 -3.31 5.92 12.52
N ALA A 67 -2.23 6.70 12.56
CA ALA A 67 -0.89 6.20 12.90
C ALA A 67 -0.78 5.65 14.34
N ARG A 68 -1.63 6.12 15.26
CA ARG A 68 -1.72 5.63 16.64
C ARG A 68 -2.72 4.49 16.84
N GLY A 69 -3.48 4.12 15.81
CA GLY A 69 -4.55 3.11 15.92
C GLY A 69 -5.76 3.58 16.73
N GLU A 70 -6.05 4.88 16.74
CA GLU A 70 -7.18 5.46 17.49
C GLU A 70 -8.50 5.36 16.70
N GLY A 71 -9.19 4.22 16.84
CA GLY A 71 -10.51 3.98 16.28
C GLY A 71 -10.76 2.52 15.92
N THR A 72 -11.97 2.21 15.48
CA THR A 72 -12.28 0.93 14.84
C THR A 72 -11.61 0.82 13.47
N PRO A 73 -11.41 -0.40 12.92
CA PRO A 73 -10.86 -0.56 11.57
C PRO A 73 -11.63 0.22 10.50
N GLY A 74 -12.96 0.28 10.58
CA GLY A 74 -13.78 1.09 9.67
C GLY A 74 -13.52 2.59 9.78
N GLU A 75 -13.35 3.13 10.99
CA GLU A 75 -13.00 4.55 11.18
C GLU A 75 -11.59 4.87 10.67
N ILE A 76 -10.62 3.98 10.90
CA ILE A 76 -9.25 4.13 10.42
C ILE A 76 -9.22 4.07 8.89
N ALA A 77 -9.94 3.13 8.27
CA ALA A 77 -10.07 3.03 6.83
C ALA A 77 -10.74 4.28 6.22
N ALA A 78 -11.79 4.80 6.84
CA ALA A 78 -12.44 6.04 6.40
C ALA A 78 -11.49 7.25 6.52
N ASP A 79 -10.75 7.34 7.64
CA ASP A 79 -9.73 8.37 7.85
C ASP A 79 -8.61 8.27 6.78
N ALA A 80 -8.14 7.06 6.47
CA ALA A 80 -7.16 6.82 5.42
C ALA A 80 -7.67 7.22 4.02
N LEU A 81 -8.90 6.87 3.65
CA LEU A 81 -9.47 7.21 2.35
C LEU A 81 -9.61 8.72 2.14
N VAL A 82 -10.02 9.48 3.18
CA VAL A 82 -10.06 10.94 3.11
C VAL A 82 -8.66 11.53 2.89
N LEU A 83 -7.63 10.97 3.55
CA LEU A 83 -6.25 11.38 3.30
C LEU A 83 -5.81 11.04 1.87
N VAL A 84 -6.20 9.88 1.34
CA VAL A 84 -5.91 9.52 -0.06
C VAL A 84 -6.52 10.54 -1.02
N GLU A 85 -7.79 10.89 -0.84
CA GLU A 85 -8.47 11.89 -1.68
C GLU A 85 -7.87 13.29 -1.57
N GLY A 86 -7.38 13.67 -0.38
CA GLY A 86 -6.84 14.99 -0.13
C GLY A 86 -5.35 15.17 -0.47
N LEU A 87 -4.54 14.11 -0.37
CA LEU A 87 -3.09 14.17 -0.56
C LEU A 87 -2.65 13.85 -1.99
N PHE A 88 -3.28 12.85 -2.61
CA PHE A 88 -2.92 12.43 -3.96
C PHE A 88 -3.66 13.28 -5.00
N PRO A 89 -3.03 13.64 -6.12
CA PRO A 89 -3.73 14.32 -7.20
C PRO A 89 -4.94 13.52 -7.68
N ALA A 90 -6.12 14.14 -7.66
CA ALA A 90 -7.40 13.48 -7.97
C ALA A 90 -7.70 12.24 -7.11
N GLY A 91 -7.06 12.10 -5.94
CA GLY A 91 -7.21 10.93 -5.07
C GLY A 91 -6.60 9.64 -5.62
N ASP A 92 -5.65 9.73 -6.57
CA ASP A 92 -5.05 8.57 -7.24
C ASP A 92 -3.63 8.24 -6.70
N PRO A 93 -3.46 7.14 -5.94
CA PRO A 93 -2.16 6.68 -5.45
C PRO A 93 -1.08 6.45 -6.51
N SER A 94 -1.46 6.22 -7.77
CA SER A 94 -0.51 6.04 -8.87
C SER A 94 0.30 7.30 -9.18
N ARG A 95 -0.15 8.45 -8.68
CA ARG A 95 0.48 9.76 -8.87
C ARG A 95 1.27 10.20 -7.64
N TRP A 96 1.80 9.25 -6.87
CA TRP A 96 2.53 9.53 -5.63
C TRP A 96 3.71 10.53 -5.82
N GLU A 97 4.41 10.49 -6.96
CA GLU A 97 5.51 11.40 -7.27
C GLU A 97 5.12 12.89 -7.35
N ASP A 98 3.84 13.18 -7.54
CA ASP A 98 3.30 14.54 -7.59
C ASP A 98 2.96 15.09 -6.20
N VAL A 99 2.89 14.24 -5.18
CA VAL A 99 2.67 14.66 -3.78
C VAL A 99 3.92 15.39 -3.30
N LYS A 100 3.74 16.61 -2.78
CA LYS A 100 4.83 17.53 -2.41
C LYS A 100 4.42 18.39 -1.22
N GLY A 101 5.39 18.75 -0.39
CA GLY A 101 5.23 19.71 0.70
C GLY A 101 5.20 19.05 2.08
N PHE A 102 4.78 19.86 3.06
CA PHE A 102 4.74 19.49 4.48
C PHE A 102 3.43 19.95 5.11
N TRP A 103 2.92 19.20 6.09
CA TRP A 103 1.94 19.75 7.01
C TRP A 103 2.64 20.69 8.00
N LEU A 104 2.50 22.00 7.77
CA LEU A 104 2.99 23.04 8.67
C LEU A 104 1.96 23.33 9.78
N PRO A 105 2.41 23.72 10.99
CA PRO A 105 3.80 23.87 11.45
C PRO A 105 4.41 22.56 11.99
N ALA A 106 3.78 21.41 11.77
CA ALA A 106 4.23 20.13 12.33
C ALA A 106 5.44 19.51 11.60
N ASP A 107 5.87 20.11 10.49
CA ASP A 107 6.98 19.67 9.64
C ASP A 107 6.93 18.17 9.29
N VAL A 108 5.74 17.66 8.96
CA VAL A 108 5.54 16.28 8.49
C VAL A 108 5.52 16.24 6.96
N PRO A 109 6.41 15.48 6.29
CA PRO A 109 6.44 15.38 4.83
C PRO A 109 5.16 14.73 4.28
N LEU A 110 4.44 15.43 3.40
CA LEU A 110 3.24 14.91 2.75
C LEU A 110 3.48 13.63 1.93
N PRO A 111 4.60 13.49 1.18
CA PRO A 111 4.83 12.27 0.39
C PRO A 111 4.89 11.02 1.27
N LEU A 112 5.47 11.12 2.46
CA LEU A 112 5.53 9.99 3.39
C LEU A 112 4.19 9.75 4.07
N ALA A 113 3.46 10.81 4.43
CA ALA A 113 2.13 10.67 5.04
C ALA A 113 1.09 10.09 4.06
N ALA A 114 1.28 10.34 2.77
CA ALA A 114 0.49 9.74 1.71
C ALA A 114 0.71 8.21 1.63
N LEU A 115 1.96 7.74 1.84
CA LEU A 115 2.23 6.30 1.98
C LEU A 115 1.54 5.73 3.22
N ASP A 116 1.59 6.43 4.35
CA ASP A 116 0.88 6.00 5.56
C ASP A 116 -0.61 5.85 5.32
N ALA A 117 -1.24 6.80 4.64
CA ALA A 117 -2.67 6.73 4.30
C ALA A 117 -3.00 5.44 3.53
N VAL A 118 -2.19 5.08 2.53
CA VAL A 118 -2.40 3.85 1.77
C VAL A 118 -2.23 2.60 2.65
N PHE A 119 -1.12 2.49 3.39
CA PHE A 119 -0.82 1.25 4.10
C PHE A 119 -1.62 1.06 5.39
N TYR A 120 -1.83 2.11 6.19
CA TYR A 120 -2.76 2.00 7.34
C TYR A 120 -4.19 1.79 6.87
N GLY A 121 -4.60 2.40 5.76
CA GLY A 121 -5.89 2.13 5.13
C GLY A 121 -6.03 0.67 4.73
N ALA A 122 -5.03 0.11 4.05
CA ALA A 122 -5.02 -1.29 3.65
C ALA A 122 -5.02 -2.24 4.87
N ILE A 123 -4.24 -1.95 5.91
CA ILE A 123 -4.24 -2.72 7.17
C ILE A 123 -5.65 -2.74 7.77
N ALA A 124 -6.26 -1.57 7.93
CA ALA A 124 -7.56 -1.44 8.56
C ALA A 124 -8.67 -2.12 7.74
N LEU A 125 -8.63 -1.99 6.40
CA LEU A 125 -9.57 -2.66 5.50
C LEU A 125 -9.46 -4.20 5.58
N LEU A 126 -8.25 -4.74 5.70
CA LEU A 126 -8.02 -6.19 5.85
C LEU A 126 -8.43 -6.75 7.22
N GLU A 127 -8.71 -5.88 8.19
CA GLU A 127 -9.21 -6.24 9.51
C GLU A 127 -10.75 -6.10 9.61
N MET A 128 -11.40 -5.56 8.58
CA MET A 128 -12.85 -5.43 8.55
C MET A 128 -13.52 -6.77 8.19
N PRO A 129 -14.68 -7.10 8.79
CA PRO A 129 -15.45 -8.30 8.44
C PRO A 129 -16.25 -8.17 7.12
N ASP A 130 -16.03 -7.11 6.33
CA ASP A 130 -16.76 -6.84 5.08
C ASP A 130 -16.00 -7.47 3.90
N ASP A 131 -16.69 -8.31 3.10
CA ASP A 131 -16.09 -9.04 1.99
C ASP A 131 -15.60 -8.14 0.84
N ARG A 132 -16.02 -6.88 0.81
CA ARG A 132 -15.56 -5.86 -0.16
C ARG A 132 -14.26 -5.18 0.29
N ALA A 133 -13.93 -5.22 1.59
CA ALA A 133 -12.81 -4.45 2.15
C ALA A 133 -11.44 -4.92 1.64
N PRO A 134 -11.14 -6.23 1.53
CA PRO A 134 -9.87 -6.69 0.94
C PRO A 134 -9.67 -6.22 -0.51
N TRP A 135 -10.74 -6.13 -1.29
CA TRP A 135 -10.69 -5.63 -2.66
C TRP A 135 -10.42 -4.12 -2.73
N LEU A 136 -10.98 -3.34 -1.81
CA LEU A 136 -10.64 -1.91 -1.70
C LEU A 136 -9.18 -1.71 -1.27
N ALA A 137 -8.71 -2.50 -0.29
CA ALA A 137 -7.32 -2.47 0.15
C ALA A 137 -6.37 -2.79 -1.01
N ARG A 138 -6.70 -3.82 -1.77
CA ARG A 138 -5.99 -4.19 -2.99
C ARG A 138 -5.93 -3.04 -3.98
N GLY A 139 -7.06 -2.40 -4.28
CA GLY A 139 -7.12 -1.28 -5.22
C GLY A 139 -6.17 -0.12 -4.84
N LEU A 140 -6.12 0.23 -3.55
CA LEU A 140 -5.20 1.26 -3.05
C LEU A 140 -3.74 0.87 -3.25
N VAL A 141 -3.38 -0.37 -2.91
CA VAL A 141 -2.00 -0.86 -3.00
C VAL A 141 -1.57 -1.07 -4.46
N GLU A 142 -2.45 -1.57 -5.33
CA GLU A 142 -2.21 -1.70 -6.77
C GLU A 142 -1.99 -0.34 -7.43
N SER A 143 -2.86 0.62 -7.14
CA SER A 143 -2.72 1.98 -7.68
C SER A 143 -1.37 2.58 -7.24
N LEU A 144 -1.00 2.45 -5.95
CA LEU A 144 0.30 2.94 -5.48
C LEU A 144 1.46 2.21 -6.17
N ALA A 145 1.35 0.89 -6.37
CA ALA A 145 2.37 0.09 -7.05
C ALA A 145 2.52 0.43 -8.54
N ALA A 146 1.56 1.13 -9.16
CA ALA A 146 1.70 1.63 -10.53
C ALA A 146 2.71 2.78 -10.64
N SER A 147 3.02 3.49 -9.54
CA SER A 147 4.10 4.50 -9.51
C SER A 147 5.46 3.81 -9.36
N ASP A 148 6.34 3.99 -10.35
CA ASP A 148 7.72 3.48 -10.32
C ASP A 148 8.52 3.97 -9.11
N ARG A 149 8.31 5.24 -8.74
CA ARG A 149 9.00 5.85 -7.60
C ARG A 149 8.44 5.30 -6.29
N ALA A 150 7.13 5.12 -6.18
CA ALA A 150 6.52 4.49 -5.01
C ALA A 150 6.98 3.04 -4.87
N ARG A 151 7.08 2.25 -5.95
CA ARG A 151 7.67 0.89 -5.91
C ARG A 151 9.05 0.87 -5.27
N THR A 152 9.90 1.82 -5.64
CA THR A 152 11.25 1.93 -5.08
C THR A 152 11.25 2.34 -3.61
N VAL A 153 10.43 3.33 -3.24
CA VAL A 153 10.44 3.94 -1.89
C VAL A 153 9.64 3.13 -0.88
N ALA A 154 8.47 2.62 -1.27
CA ALA A 154 7.50 2.02 -0.37
C ALA A 154 7.55 0.49 -0.34
N PHE A 155 7.97 -0.17 -1.43
CA PHE A 155 7.95 -1.64 -1.53
C PHE A 155 9.35 -2.26 -1.47
N ARG A 156 10.33 -1.73 -2.22
CA ARG A 156 11.69 -2.30 -2.27
C ARG A 156 12.42 -2.25 -0.92
N THR A 157 12.13 -1.25 -0.10
CA THR A 157 12.71 -1.05 1.25
C THR A 157 11.61 -0.84 2.30
N ALA A 158 10.55 -1.62 2.23
CA ALA A 158 9.34 -1.40 3.01
C ALA A 158 9.52 -1.65 4.53
N PRO A 159 8.77 -0.95 5.40
CA PRO A 159 8.52 -1.39 6.76
C PRO A 159 8.03 -2.83 6.83
N ALA A 160 8.31 -3.52 7.92
CA ALA A 160 7.94 -4.93 8.08
C ALA A 160 6.42 -5.16 7.94
N GLU A 161 5.62 -4.22 8.41
CA GLU A 161 4.15 -4.26 8.34
C GLU A 161 3.63 -4.31 6.91
N VAL A 162 4.30 -3.61 5.97
CA VAL A 162 3.90 -3.61 4.56
C VAL A 162 3.98 -5.01 3.97
N ARG A 163 4.99 -5.81 4.33
CA ARG A 163 5.07 -7.20 3.85
C ARG A 163 3.90 -8.04 4.36
N ALA A 164 3.54 -7.90 5.64
CA ALA A 164 2.38 -8.60 6.20
C ALA A 164 1.07 -8.19 5.52
N VAL A 165 0.94 -6.93 5.09
CA VAL A 165 -0.19 -6.47 4.27
C VAL A 165 -0.23 -7.19 2.93
N LEU A 166 0.89 -7.28 2.21
CA LEU A 166 0.95 -7.93 0.90
C LEU A 166 0.69 -9.45 0.99
N GLU A 167 1.15 -10.09 2.06
CA GLU A 167 0.85 -11.49 2.37
C GLU A 167 -0.66 -11.68 2.60
N LYS A 168 -1.27 -10.89 3.50
CA LYS A 168 -2.72 -10.92 3.73
C LYS A 168 -3.54 -10.62 2.47
N LEU A 169 -3.10 -9.68 1.63
CA LEU A 169 -3.75 -9.38 0.35
C LEU A 169 -3.69 -10.58 -0.61
N THR A 170 -2.57 -11.30 -0.64
CA THR A 170 -2.43 -12.50 -1.46
C THR A 170 -3.42 -13.58 -1.05
N GLU A 171 -3.78 -13.65 0.24
CA GLU A 171 -4.77 -14.61 0.75
C GLU A 171 -6.22 -14.16 0.53
N GLN A 172 -6.53 -12.89 0.81
CA GLN A 172 -7.91 -12.39 0.86
C GLN A 172 -8.42 -11.77 -0.45
N ALA A 173 -7.52 -11.25 -1.28
CA ALA A 173 -7.81 -10.63 -2.58
C ALA A 173 -6.66 -10.96 -3.57
N PRO A 174 -6.47 -12.24 -3.94
CA PRO A 174 -5.27 -12.76 -4.59
C PRO A 174 -5.01 -12.13 -5.96
N PRO A 175 -3.75 -11.77 -6.30
CA PRO A 175 -3.41 -11.26 -7.62
C PRO A 175 -3.73 -12.26 -8.74
N PRO A 176 -3.93 -11.81 -10.00
CA PRO A 176 -3.85 -12.71 -11.13
C PRO A 176 -2.57 -13.57 -11.03
N PRO A 177 -2.57 -14.81 -11.54
CA PRO A 177 -1.49 -15.76 -11.31
C PRO A 177 -0.08 -15.34 -11.82
N VAL A 178 0.08 -14.17 -12.44
CA VAL A 178 1.38 -13.60 -12.86
C VAL A 178 1.54 -12.19 -12.30
N GLY A 179 2.76 -11.88 -11.87
CA GLY A 179 3.19 -10.53 -11.53
C GLY A 179 3.41 -10.30 -10.04
N GLY A 180 2.63 -10.94 -9.17
CA GLY A 180 2.76 -10.87 -7.71
C GLY A 180 2.80 -9.44 -7.15
N TRP A 181 3.02 -9.32 -5.84
CA TRP A 181 3.29 -8.01 -5.24
C TRP A 181 4.76 -7.64 -5.38
N PRO A 182 5.10 -6.34 -5.53
CA PRO A 182 6.49 -5.91 -5.52
C PRO A 182 7.19 -6.34 -4.21
N THR A 183 8.31 -7.06 -4.35
CA THR A 183 9.08 -7.56 -3.20
C THR A 183 10.34 -6.71 -2.96
N GLY A 184 10.79 -6.70 -1.72
CA GLY A 184 11.89 -5.85 -1.25
C GLY A 184 12.39 -6.29 0.12
N ARG A 185 13.39 -5.62 0.68
CA ARG A 185 13.92 -5.84 2.03
C ARG A 185 13.08 -5.12 3.08
N ALA A 186 12.77 -5.79 4.21
CA ALA A 186 12.13 -5.15 5.34
C ALA A 186 13.11 -4.20 6.06
N VAL A 187 12.75 -2.93 6.20
CA VAL A 187 13.53 -1.89 6.88
C VAL A 187 12.60 -0.98 7.66
N GLY A 188 12.85 -0.82 8.97
CA GLY A 188 12.06 0.05 9.82
C GLY A 188 10.65 -0.49 10.12
N ARG A 189 9.79 0.43 10.57
CA ARG A 189 8.41 0.19 11.03
C ARG A 189 7.53 1.32 10.54
N LEU A 190 6.23 1.06 10.36
CA LEU A 190 5.25 2.13 10.19
C LEU A 190 5.15 3.00 11.47
N PRO A 191 4.83 4.31 11.34
CA PRO A 191 4.56 5.05 10.11
C PRO A 191 5.83 5.38 9.28
N PHE A 192 5.66 5.64 8.00
CA PHE A 192 6.66 6.26 7.13
C PHE A 192 6.93 7.70 7.53
N ALA A 193 5.88 8.48 7.79
CA ALA A 193 6.00 9.89 8.07
C ALA A 193 6.31 10.14 9.54
N HIS A 194 7.24 11.06 9.78
CA HIS A 194 7.50 11.62 11.10
C HIS A 194 7.67 13.13 10.97
N ALA A 195 7.42 13.85 12.05
CA ALA A 195 7.83 15.24 12.13
C ALA A 195 9.36 15.33 12.02
N VAL A 196 9.87 16.34 11.32
CA VAL A 196 11.31 16.63 11.32
C VAL A 196 11.73 16.98 12.74
N SER A 197 12.65 16.20 13.30
CA SER A 197 13.14 16.35 14.67
C SER A 197 14.67 16.40 14.68
N GLY A 198 15.22 17.61 14.75
CA GLY A 198 16.66 17.84 14.88
C GLY A 198 17.41 17.97 13.57
N TRP A 199 18.73 17.90 13.68
CA TRP A 199 19.67 18.26 12.61
C TRP A 199 20.72 17.18 12.42
N ILE A 200 21.20 17.02 11.19
CA ILE A 200 22.27 16.09 10.84
C ILE A 200 23.17 16.68 9.76
N THR A 201 24.45 16.33 9.74
CA THR A 201 25.33 16.71 8.62
C THR A 201 25.13 15.76 7.45
N GLU A 202 25.33 16.25 6.22
CA GLU A 202 25.25 15.42 5.01
C GLU A 202 26.17 14.19 5.12
N THR A 203 27.43 14.39 5.55
CA THR A 203 28.40 13.29 5.71
C THR A 203 27.88 12.20 6.65
N ARG A 204 27.28 12.57 7.79
CA ARG A 204 26.77 11.60 8.75
C ARG A 204 25.53 10.88 8.20
N ALA A 205 24.63 11.58 7.53
CA ALA A 205 23.46 10.98 6.89
C ALA A 205 23.86 9.96 5.82
N THR A 206 24.87 10.28 4.99
CA THR A 206 25.44 9.37 3.99
C THR A 206 26.12 8.17 4.62
N MET A 207 26.95 8.36 5.66
CA MET A 207 27.59 7.25 6.38
C MET A 207 26.60 6.31 7.08
N GLN A 208 25.38 6.78 7.34
CA GLN A 208 24.31 6.01 7.98
C GLN A 208 23.26 5.53 6.96
N ASP A 209 23.56 5.58 5.66
CA ASP A 209 22.69 5.13 4.56
C ASP A 209 21.26 5.70 4.64
N MET A 210 21.12 6.95 5.11
CA MET A 210 19.81 7.60 5.18
C MET A 210 19.29 7.97 3.80
N THR A 211 17.97 7.96 3.65
CA THR A 211 17.32 8.43 2.42
C THR A 211 17.16 9.94 2.47
N PHE A 212 17.71 10.67 1.50
CA PHE A 212 17.55 12.12 1.45
C PHE A 212 16.18 12.52 0.89
N LEU A 213 15.63 13.63 1.38
CA LEU A 213 14.45 14.28 0.83
C LEU A 213 14.80 15.69 0.35
N ASN A 214 14.18 16.14 -0.73
CA ASN A 214 14.30 17.53 -1.19
C ASN A 214 13.51 18.51 -0.30
N ALA A 215 13.56 19.80 -0.62
CA ALA A 215 12.86 20.85 0.12
C ALA A 215 11.32 20.68 0.17
N SER A 216 10.76 19.81 -0.68
CA SER A 216 9.33 19.48 -0.73
C SER A 216 9.02 18.13 -0.07
N GLY A 217 9.97 17.53 0.67
CA GLY A 217 9.75 16.27 1.38
C GLY A 217 9.72 15.04 0.48
N VAL A 218 10.07 15.17 -0.80
CA VAL A 218 10.09 14.05 -1.76
C VAL A 218 11.43 13.32 -1.65
N PRO A 219 11.45 11.98 -1.49
CA PRO A 219 12.69 11.21 -1.47
C PRO A 219 13.47 11.37 -2.77
N VAL A 220 14.76 11.68 -2.69
CA VAL A 220 15.66 11.91 -3.83
C VAL A 220 16.93 11.07 -3.71
N GLY A 221 17.56 10.76 -4.84
CA GLY A 221 18.92 10.23 -4.86
C GLY A 221 19.95 11.33 -4.63
N GLY A 222 21.07 11.01 -3.98
CA GLY A 222 22.13 11.97 -3.70
C GLY A 222 21.81 12.85 -2.50
N ARG A 223 21.92 14.18 -2.64
CA ARG A 223 21.78 15.16 -1.55
C ARG A 223 20.37 15.71 -1.45
N GLY A 224 19.96 16.10 -0.24
CA GLY A 224 18.66 16.73 0.03
C GLY A 224 18.68 17.59 1.29
N GLY A 225 17.69 18.47 1.42
CA GLY A 225 17.54 19.36 2.58
C GLY A 225 17.08 18.65 3.85
N TYR A 226 16.62 17.40 3.73
CA TYR A 226 16.26 16.54 4.85
C TYR A 226 16.85 15.14 4.66
N ALA A 227 17.03 14.43 5.76
CA ALA A 227 17.48 13.05 5.78
C ALA A 227 16.50 12.20 6.60
N TRP A 228 16.09 11.08 6.03
CA TRP A 228 15.17 10.13 6.61
C TRP A 228 15.92 8.86 7.00
N ASP A 229 16.05 8.67 8.31
CA ASP A 229 16.48 7.41 8.91
C ASP A 229 15.28 6.45 8.91
N ARG A 230 15.21 5.63 7.87
CA ARG A 230 14.15 4.64 7.68
C ARG A 230 14.15 3.59 8.78
N GLU A 231 15.33 3.19 9.24
CA GLU A 231 15.47 2.14 10.24
C GLU A 231 14.93 2.59 11.59
N ARG A 232 15.21 3.84 11.99
CA ARG A 232 14.76 4.40 13.28
C ARG A 232 13.43 5.15 13.21
N GLY A 233 12.87 5.36 12.03
CA GLY A 233 11.66 6.18 11.85
C GLY A 233 11.91 7.63 12.30
N ARG A 234 13.00 8.24 11.83
CA ARG A 234 13.35 9.62 12.20
C ARG A 234 13.67 10.48 10.98
N LEU A 235 13.29 11.75 11.06
CA LEU A 235 13.56 12.75 10.04
C LEU A 235 14.39 13.88 10.62
N TYR A 236 15.44 14.26 9.91
CA TYR A 236 16.37 15.32 10.30
C TYR A 236 16.44 16.36 9.21
N ARG A 237 16.70 17.60 9.60
CA ARG A 237 17.08 18.65 8.66
C ARG A 237 18.58 18.56 8.41
N VAL A 238 18.97 18.60 7.14
CA VAL A 238 20.38 18.47 6.74
C VAL A 238 21.04 19.83 6.86
N LEU A 239 22.13 19.90 7.62
CA LEU A 239 22.99 21.07 7.71
C LEU A 239 23.91 21.07 6.49
N ASP A 240 23.74 22.07 5.64
CA ASP A 240 24.69 22.30 4.56
C ASP A 240 26.00 22.85 5.15
N GLY A 241 27.14 22.46 4.59
CA GLY A 241 28.46 22.85 5.11
C GLY A 241 28.67 24.37 5.19
N GLU A 242 27.90 25.15 4.43
CA GLU A 242 27.91 26.61 4.44
C GLU A 242 27.21 27.23 5.66
N TYR A 243 26.24 26.56 6.29
CA TYR A 243 25.56 27.08 7.49
C TYR A 243 26.49 27.19 8.70
N ARG A 244 27.61 26.45 8.71
CA ARG A 244 28.65 26.63 9.72
C ARG A 244 29.37 27.97 9.62
N LYS A 245 29.39 28.63 8.45
CA LYS A 245 30.03 29.94 8.34
C LYS A 245 29.23 31.03 9.06
N ILE A 246 27.89 30.98 9.03
CA ILE A 246 27.09 32.08 9.57
C ILE A 246 27.07 32.11 11.11
N TRP A 247 27.24 30.95 11.76
CA TRP A 247 27.29 30.86 13.23
C TRP A 247 28.70 30.94 13.84
N LEU A 248 29.76 30.91 13.03
CA LEU A 248 31.14 31.07 13.50
C LEU A 248 31.63 32.54 13.47
N PHE A 249 30.79 33.50 13.09
CA PHE A 249 31.12 34.94 13.06
C PHE A 249 30.34 35.78 14.09
N TYR A 250 29.74 35.16 15.10
CA TYR A 250 29.05 35.85 16.20
C TYR A 250 29.67 35.62 17.58
N ASP A 251 30.87 35.05 17.62
CA ASP A 251 31.74 35.04 18.80
C ASP A 251 33.11 35.59 18.37
N ASP A 252 33.22 36.93 18.30
CA ASP A 252 34.41 37.74 18.62
C ASP A 252 34.03 39.24 18.65
#